data_AF-A0A9X2WLN1-F1
#
_entry.id   AF-A0A9X2WLN1-F1
#
_cell.length_a   1.000
_cell.length_b   1.000
_cell.length_c   1.000
_cell.angle_alpha   90.00
_cell.angle_beta   90.00
_cell.angle_gamma   90.00
#
_symmetry.space_group_name_H-M   'P 1'
#
loop_
_entity.id
_entity.type
_entity.pdbx_description
1 polymer ?
#
loop_
_entity_poly.entity_id
_entity_poly.type
_entity_poly.pdbx_seq_one_letter_code
_entity_poly.pdbx_strand_id
1 'polypeptide(L)'
;MEFSNPEILEKNTFTFAFALAFAFIGVSIKVVTGLISFYEEVIIKRYFKRLIALKEHVNDSTRVCDYLDKLKENEVFRLASGIQSSSEKNDMLMEIYLLGSADNHDLKRIKRYLVPSGKKVHINVNWTDKLQFLYSFVAALFLIIIGAIFGGDLFVQGTGVGFVAGLFIMALFTITAAIVGSDFRTYNTLKRVRLSLLEKGLIANEQTKIMWFFPHK
;
A
#
# COMPACT_ATOMS: atom_id res chain seq x y z
N MET A 1 -27.89 -40.40 -24.68
CA MET A 1 -26.53 -39.91 -24.36
C MET A 1 -26.61 -39.36 -22.94
N GLU A 2 -26.34 -40.22 -21.97
CA GLU A 2 -26.17 -39.78 -20.58
C GLU A 2 -24.89 -38.96 -20.52
N PHE A 3 -25.01 -37.68 -20.18
CA PHE A 3 -23.87 -36.87 -19.77
C PHE A 3 -23.36 -37.46 -18.46
N SER A 4 -22.47 -38.44 -18.58
CA SER A 4 -21.66 -38.94 -17.47
C SER A 4 -20.89 -37.73 -16.93
N ASN A 5 -21.34 -37.22 -15.78
CA ASN A 5 -20.52 -36.35 -14.95
C ASN A 5 -19.16 -37.03 -14.84
N PRO A 6 -18.05 -36.37 -15.24
CA PRO A 6 -16.77 -37.06 -15.28
C PRO A 6 -16.43 -37.45 -13.85
N GLU A 7 -16.23 -38.75 -13.57
CA GLU A 7 -15.86 -39.30 -12.25
C GLU A 7 -14.67 -38.55 -11.59
N ILE A 8 -13.92 -37.80 -12.38
CA ILE A 8 -12.85 -36.88 -11.99
C ILE A 8 -13.35 -35.76 -11.06
N LEU A 9 -14.57 -35.26 -11.28
CA LEU A 9 -15.18 -34.15 -10.53
C LEU A 9 -15.65 -34.59 -9.14
N GLU A 10 -16.13 -35.84 -9.01
CA GLU A 10 -16.63 -36.41 -7.76
C GLU A 10 -15.49 -36.82 -6.81
N LYS A 11 -14.35 -37.27 -7.38
CA LYS A 11 -13.17 -37.68 -6.61
C LYS A 11 -12.30 -36.51 -6.13
N ASN A 12 -12.45 -35.34 -6.74
CA ASN A 12 -11.64 -34.14 -6.45
C ASN A 12 -12.49 -32.90 -6.14
N THR A 13 -13.75 -33.09 -5.73
CA THR A 13 -14.74 -32.01 -5.48
C THR A 13 -14.18 -30.92 -4.56
N PHE A 14 -13.43 -31.31 -3.52
CA PHE A 14 -12.80 -30.37 -2.59
C PHE A 14 -11.72 -29.51 -3.28
N THR A 15 -10.85 -30.13 -4.08
CA THR A 15 -9.79 -29.43 -4.84
C THR A 15 -10.38 -28.48 -5.88
N PHE A 16 -11.45 -28.90 -6.57
CA PHE A 16 -12.15 -28.04 -7.53
C PHE A 16 -12.88 -26.88 -6.84
N ALA A 17 -13.62 -27.14 -5.75
CA ALA A 17 -14.29 -26.09 -4.98
C ALA A 17 -13.27 -25.09 -4.40
N PHE A 18 -12.13 -25.59 -3.95
CA PHE A 18 -11.02 -24.78 -3.45
C PHE A 18 -10.40 -23.90 -4.55
N ALA A 19 -10.05 -24.49 -5.70
CA ALA A 19 -9.50 -23.76 -6.83
C ALA A 19 -10.48 -22.68 -7.35
N LEU A 20 -11.77 -23.00 -7.40
CA LEU A 20 -12.83 -22.08 -7.78
C LEU A 20 -12.94 -20.92 -6.78
N ALA A 21 -12.97 -21.20 -5.48
CA ALA A 21 -13.02 -20.18 -4.44
C ALA A 21 -11.79 -19.24 -4.49
N PHE A 22 -10.60 -19.80 -4.69
CA PHE A 22 -9.36 -19.03 -4.80
C PHE A 22 -9.35 -18.14 -6.06
N ALA A 23 -9.83 -18.66 -7.19
CA ALA A 23 -10.01 -17.89 -8.42
C ALA A 23 -11.02 -16.74 -8.20
N PHE A 24 -12.13 -16.99 -7.50
CA PHE A 24 -13.13 -15.97 -7.18
C PHE A 24 -12.58 -14.86 -6.29
N ILE A 25 -11.75 -15.18 -5.29
CA ILE A 25 -11.10 -14.16 -4.45
C ILE A 25 -10.17 -13.29 -5.30
N GLY A 26 -9.34 -13.91 -6.15
CA GLY A 26 -8.44 -13.18 -7.05
C GLY A 26 -9.18 -12.26 -8.03
N VAL A 27 -10.27 -12.74 -8.61
CA VAL A 27 -11.13 -11.94 -9.50
C VAL A 27 -11.81 -10.81 -8.74
N SER A 28 -12.34 -11.07 -7.54
CA SER A 28 -13.02 -10.07 -6.71
C SER A 28 -12.08 -8.93 -6.32
N ILE A 29 -10.86 -9.24 -5.89
CA ILE A 29 -9.84 -8.23 -5.58
C ILE A 29 -9.56 -7.37 -6.81
N LYS A 30 -9.32 -8.00 -7.97
CA LYS A 30 -9.04 -7.29 -9.22
C LYS A 30 -10.19 -6.38 -9.64
N VAL A 31 -11.44 -6.85 -9.56
CA VAL A 31 -12.63 -6.06 -9.91
C VAL A 31 -12.77 -4.85 -8.98
N VAL A 32 -12.62 -5.04 -7.66
CA VAL A 32 -12.69 -3.92 -6.70
C VAL A 32 -11.58 -2.90 -6.95
N THR A 33 -10.33 -3.35 -7.13
CA THR A 33 -9.22 -2.44 -7.44
C THR A 33 -9.42 -1.72 -8.78
N GLY A 34 -9.96 -2.41 -9.79
CA GLY A 34 -10.26 -1.83 -11.09
C GLY A 34 -11.36 -0.79 -11.02
N LEU A 35 -12.42 -1.04 -10.24
CA LEU A 35 -13.51 -0.08 -10.01
C LEU A 35 -13.03 1.17 -9.27
N ILE A 36 -12.20 1.01 -8.24
CA ILE A 36 -11.61 2.15 -7.51
C ILE A 36 -10.71 2.96 -8.46
N SER A 37 -9.83 2.29 -9.21
CA SER A 37 -8.94 2.96 -10.18
C SER A 37 -9.73 3.69 -11.26
N PHE A 38 -10.81 3.08 -11.77
CA PHE A 38 -11.66 3.68 -12.80
C PHE A 38 -12.43 4.89 -12.25
N TYR A 39 -12.98 4.78 -11.03
CA TYR A 39 -13.68 5.88 -10.38
C TYR A 39 -12.74 7.07 -10.12
N GLU A 40 -11.55 6.80 -9.57
CA GLU A 40 -10.50 7.80 -9.39
C GLU A 40 -10.15 8.45 -10.74
N GLU A 41 -9.84 7.66 -11.77
CA GLU A 41 -9.41 8.21 -13.06
C GLU A 41 -10.49 9.06 -13.76
N VAL A 42 -11.75 8.60 -13.79
CA VAL A 42 -12.82 9.30 -14.50
C VAL A 42 -13.23 10.59 -13.80
N ILE A 43 -13.37 10.56 -12.47
CA ILE A 43 -13.84 11.73 -11.71
C ILE A 43 -12.76 12.79 -11.62
N ILE A 44 -11.51 12.39 -11.36
CA ILE A 44 -10.39 13.32 -11.27
C ILE A 44 -10.14 13.98 -12.64
N LYS A 45 -10.18 13.22 -13.75
CA LYS A 45 -10.10 13.80 -15.12
C LYS A 45 -11.25 14.78 -15.40
N ARG A 46 -12.47 14.48 -14.97
CA ARG A 46 -13.63 15.37 -15.16
C ARG A 46 -13.48 16.67 -14.37
N TYR A 47 -13.02 16.58 -13.13
CA TYR A 47 -12.77 17.75 -12.30
C TYR A 47 -11.65 18.63 -12.87
N PHE A 48 -10.55 18.02 -13.30
CA PHE A 48 -9.45 18.70 -13.97
C PHE A 48 -9.91 19.44 -15.24
N LYS A 49 -10.70 18.79 -16.10
CA LYS A 49 -11.29 19.44 -17.30
C LYS A 49 -12.14 20.65 -16.93
N ARG A 50 -12.92 20.57 -15.85
CA ARG A 50 -13.73 21.69 -15.36
C ARG A 50 -12.87 22.85 -14.87
N LEU A 51 -11.74 22.58 -14.21
CA LEU A 51 -10.81 23.63 -13.78
C LEU A 51 -10.19 24.38 -14.96
N ILE A 52 -9.79 23.66 -16.01
CA ILE A 52 -9.28 24.28 -17.25
C ILE A 52 -10.35 25.19 -17.86
N ALA A 53 -11.57 24.70 -18.03
CA ALA A 53 -12.67 25.48 -18.59
C ALA A 53 -13.02 26.72 -17.75
N LEU A 54 -12.95 26.62 -16.41
CA LEU A 54 -13.17 27.76 -15.52
C LEU A 54 -12.06 28.81 -15.66
N LYS A 55 -10.81 28.40 -15.86
CA LYS A 55 -9.69 29.34 -16.03
C LYS A 55 -9.86 30.19 -17.29
N GLU A 56 -10.37 29.62 -18.38
CA GLU A 56 -10.60 30.33 -19.65
C GLU A 56 -11.56 31.54 -19.52
N HIS A 57 -12.35 31.61 -18.45
CA HIS A 57 -13.35 32.65 -18.23
C HIS A 57 -12.96 33.64 -17.12
N VAL A 58 -11.75 33.51 -16.55
CA VAL A 58 -11.27 34.35 -15.44
C VAL A 58 -10.11 35.22 -15.91
N ASN A 59 -10.13 36.49 -15.51
CA ASN A 59 -9.10 37.45 -15.89
C ASN A 59 -7.76 37.12 -15.18
N ASP A 60 -6.65 37.15 -15.93
CA ASP A 60 -5.34 36.62 -15.51
C ASP A 60 -4.76 37.30 -14.25
N SER A 61 -5.17 38.53 -13.94
CA SER A 61 -4.62 39.33 -12.84
C SER A 61 -5.43 39.25 -11.54
N THR A 62 -6.32 38.28 -11.39
CA THR A 62 -7.22 38.18 -10.23
C THR A 62 -6.75 37.11 -9.24
N ARG A 63 -6.99 37.32 -7.95
CA ARG A 63 -6.78 36.30 -6.89
C ARG A 63 -7.49 34.96 -7.17
N VAL A 64 -8.52 34.99 -8.00
CA VAL A 64 -9.26 33.79 -8.46
C VAL A 64 -8.41 32.98 -9.43
N CYS A 65 -7.64 33.61 -10.31
CA CYS A 65 -6.70 32.93 -11.20
C CYS A 65 -5.62 32.18 -10.40
N ASP A 66 -5.01 32.85 -9.43
CA ASP A 66 -4.00 32.24 -8.52
C ASP A 66 -4.57 31.03 -7.75
N TYR A 67 -5.82 31.14 -7.30
CA TYR A 67 -6.51 30.05 -6.63
C TYR A 67 -6.77 28.86 -7.55
N LEU A 68 -7.23 29.12 -8.78
CA LEU A 68 -7.45 28.08 -9.79
C LEU A 68 -6.15 27.39 -10.21
N ASP A 69 -5.04 28.12 -10.31
CA ASP A 69 -3.75 27.54 -10.63
C ASP A 69 -3.24 26.60 -9.53
N LYS A 70 -3.34 26.99 -8.25
CA LYS A 70 -3.02 26.09 -7.14
C LYS A 70 -3.91 24.85 -7.09
N LEU A 71 -5.20 25.00 -7.37
CA LEU A 71 -6.12 23.86 -7.46
C LEU A 71 -5.74 22.92 -8.61
N LYS A 72 -5.36 23.48 -9.77
CA LYS A 72 -4.93 22.73 -10.94
C LYS A 72 -3.65 21.95 -10.64
N GLU A 73 -2.66 22.56 -10.01
CA GLU A 73 -1.40 21.90 -9.62
C GLU A 73 -1.63 20.75 -8.65
N ASN A 74 -2.47 20.96 -7.63
CA ASN A 74 -2.87 19.90 -6.69
C ASN A 74 -3.55 18.73 -7.44
N GLU A 75 -4.42 19.05 -8.39
CA GLU A 75 -5.12 18.03 -9.18
C GLU A 75 -4.19 17.25 -10.12
N VAL A 76 -3.21 17.92 -10.75
CA VAL A 76 -2.17 17.27 -11.55
C VAL A 76 -1.34 16.33 -10.68
N PHE A 77 -0.92 16.78 -9.49
CA PHE A 77 -0.21 15.91 -8.55
C PHE A 77 -1.08 14.70 -8.17
N ARG A 78 -2.36 14.90 -7.89
CA ARG A 78 -3.29 13.81 -7.55
C ARG A 78 -3.44 12.82 -8.70
N LEU A 79 -3.55 13.28 -9.94
CA LEU A 79 -3.59 12.44 -11.14
C LEU A 79 -2.30 11.62 -11.33
N ALA A 80 -1.14 12.25 -11.13
CA ALA A 80 0.15 11.61 -11.37
C ALA A 80 0.56 10.65 -10.24
N SER A 81 0.28 11.00 -8.99
CA SER A 81 0.72 10.25 -7.81
C SER A 81 -0.35 9.32 -7.24
N GLY A 82 -1.63 9.56 -7.53
CA GLY A 82 -2.76 8.89 -6.87
C GLY A 82 -2.86 9.23 -5.38
N ILE A 83 -2.26 10.34 -4.94
CA ILE A 83 -2.26 10.81 -3.56
C ILE A 83 -3.16 12.03 -3.43
N GLN A 84 -4.25 11.89 -2.66
CA GLN A 84 -5.04 13.02 -2.20
C GLN A 84 -4.45 13.59 -0.90
N SER A 85 -4.14 14.89 -0.89
CA SER A 85 -3.63 15.65 0.27
C SER A 85 -3.82 17.17 0.05
N SER A 86 -3.47 17.98 1.04
CA SER A 86 -3.46 19.45 0.93
C SER A 86 -2.33 19.93 0.01
N SER A 87 -2.46 21.14 -0.55
CA SER A 87 -1.44 21.72 -1.45
C SER A 87 -0.04 21.69 -0.83
N GLU A 88 0.11 22.21 0.39
CA GLU A 88 1.39 22.25 1.10
C GLU A 88 2.01 20.85 1.31
N LYS A 89 1.15 19.85 1.56
CA LYS A 89 1.60 18.47 1.74
C LYS A 89 1.99 17.84 0.40
N ASN A 90 1.31 18.17 -0.69
CA ASN A 90 1.68 17.71 -2.02
C ASN A 90 3.03 18.27 -2.44
N ASP A 91 3.27 19.56 -2.19
CA ASP A 91 4.55 20.21 -2.50
C ASP A 91 5.70 19.49 -1.79
N MET A 92 5.54 19.23 -0.48
CA MET A 92 6.49 18.43 0.30
C MET A 92 6.67 17.01 -0.27
N LEU A 93 5.59 16.29 -0.63
CA LEU A 93 5.69 14.93 -1.17
C LEU A 93 6.37 14.92 -2.55
N MET A 94 6.11 15.93 -3.37
CA MET A 94 6.74 16.13 -4.67
C MET A 94 8.24 16.41 -4.52
N GLU A 95 8.64 17.24 -3.55
CA GLU A 95 10.05 17.44 -3.23
C GLU A 95 10.73 16.14 -2.81
N ILE A 96 10.11 15.32 -1.95
CA ILE A 96 10.66 14.02 -1.53
C ILE A 96 10.83 13.08 -2.73
N TYR A 97 9.89 13.09 -3.68
CA TYR A 97 9.98 12.32 -4.92
C TYR A 97 11.14 12.79 -5.80
N LEU A 98 11.25 14.09 -6.04
CA LEU A 98 12.30 14.69 -6.86
C LEU A 98 13.70 14.50 -6.27
N LEU A 99 13.81 14.39 -4.94
CA LEU A 99 15.06 14.06 -4.25
C LEU A 99 15.50 12.60 -4.43
N GLY A 100 14.65 11.75 -5.03
CA GLY A 100 14.90 10.32 -5.18
C GLY A 100 14.80 9.53 -3.87
N SER A 101 14.27 10.14 -2.79
CA SER A 101 14.18 9.51 -1.48
C SER A 101 13.05 8.48 -1.40
N ALA A 102 12.00 8.63 -2.22
CA ALA A 102 10.86 7.71 -2.31
C ALA A 102 10.16 7.78 -3.67
N ASP A 103 9.55 6.67 -4.09
CA ASP A 103 8.63 6.66 -5.24
C ASP A 103 7.17 6.95 -4.81
N ASN A 104 6.25 7.11 -5.77
CA ASN A 104 4.85 7.40 -5.49
C ASN A 104 4.15 6.31 -4.65
N HIS A 105 4.56 5.04 -4.78
CA HIS A 105 3.98 3.94 -4.03
C HIS A 105 4.41 3.99 -2.56
N ASP A 106 5.70 4.22 -2.30
CA ASP A 106 6.25 4.43 -0.97
C ASP A 106 5.64 5.67 -0.32
N LEU A 107 5.53 6.80 -1.04
CA LEU A 107 4.88 8.02 -0.56
C LEU A 107 3.42 7.79 -0.20
N LYS A 108 2.65 7.08 -1.04
CA LYS A 108 1.24 6.76 -0.76
C LYS A 108 1.08 5.97 0.55
N ARG A 109 2.04 5.08 0.84
CA ARG A 109 2.07 4.27 2.06
C ARG A 109 2.41 5.10 3.32
N ILE A 110 3.40 5.99 3.23
CA ILE A 110 3.91 6.72 4.41
C ILE A 110 3.29 8.10 4.61
N LYS A 111 2.51 8.63 3.65
CA LYS A 111 1.97 10.01 3.68
C LYS A 111 1.28 10.36 5.00
N ARG A 112 0.64 9.41 5.70
CA ARG A 112 -0.07 9.68 6.96
C ARG A 112 0.87 10.16 8.07
N TYR A 113 2.14 9.79 8.00
CA TYR A 113 3.17 10.11 8.99
C TYR A 113 3.99 11.36 8.65
N LEU A 114 3.88 11.85 7.42
CA LEU A 114 4.61 13.03 6.96
C LEU A 114 3.72 14.26 7.10
N VAL A 115 4.20 15.25 7.85
CA VAL A 115 3.53 16.52 8.07
C VAL A 115 4.45 17.64 7.60
N PRO A 116 3.98 18.57 6.75
CA PRO A 116 4.79 19.72 6.36
C PRO A 116 5.05 20.61 7.57
N SER A 117 6.29 21.09 7.69
CA SER A 117 6.73 22.03 8.72
C SER A 117 7.62 23.08 8.07
N GLY A 118 6.98 23.98 7.30
CA GLY A 118 7.69 24.92 6.44
C GLY A 118 8.50 24.18 5.37
N LYS A 119 9.81 24.47 5.30
CA LYS A 119 10.75 23.80 4.37
C LYS A 119 11.24 22.43 4.85
N LYS A 120 10.77 21.96 6.00
CA LYS A 120 11.21 20.71 6.62
C LYS A 120 10.04 19.74 6.77
N VAL A 121 10.37 18.47 6.82
CA VAL A 121 9.44 17.37 7.02
C VAL A 121 9.39 17.03 8.50
N HIS A 122 8.20 17.07 9.09
CA HIS A 122 7.95 16.59 10.43
C HIS A 122 7.36 15.18 10.37
N ILE A 123 8.01 14.22 11.02
CA ILE A 123 7.54 12.83 11.08
C ILE A 123 6.74 12.62 12.37
N ASN A 124 5.42 12.53 12.26
CA ASN A 124 4.54 12.29 13.40
C ASN A 124 4.15 10.82 13.48
N VAL A 125 4.57 10.12 14.53
CA VAL A 125 4.24 8.70 14.77
C VAL A 125 3.76 8.55 16.21
N ASN A 126 2.48 8.20 16.38
CA ASN A 126 1.88 8.06 17.70
C ASN A 126 2.30 6.75 18.38
N TRP A 127 2.05 6.63 19.68
CA TRP A 127 2.34 5.40 20.41
C TRP A 127 1.57 4.18 19.88
N THR A 128 0.31 4.39 19.48
CA THR A 128 -0.54 3.35 18.88
C THR A 128 0.01 2.84 17.56
N ASP A 129 0.55 3.73 16.71
CA ASP A 129 1.21 3.34 15.46
C ASP A 129 2.43 2.45 15.72
N LYS A 130 3.22 2.78 16.75
CA LYS A 130 4.41 1.99 17.13
C LYS A 130 4.03 0.59 17.58
N LEU A 131 2.95 0.47 18.36
CA LEU A 131 2.40 -0.83 18.73
C LEU A 131 1.89 -1.61 17.53
N GLN A 132 1.20 -0.95 16.60
CA GLN A 132 0.69 -1.58 15.38
C GLN A 132 1.83 -2.12 14.50
N PHE A 133 2.93 -1.37 14.34
CA PHE A 133 4.12 -1.85 13.63
C PHE A 133 4.72 -3.09 14.28
N LEU A 134 4.83 -3.10 15.62
CA LEU A 134 5.38 -4.23 16.36
C LEU A 134 4.46 -5.45 16.29
N TYR A 135 3.15 -5.25 16.49
CA TYR A 135 2.14 -6.30 16.38
C TYR A 135 2.15 -6.93 14.98
N SER A 136 2.16 -6.10 13.93
CA SER A 136 2.22 -6.54 12.53
C SER A 136 3.45 -7.42 12.26
N PHE A 137 4.61 -7.04 12.82
CA PHE A 137 5.83 -7.84 12.72
C PHE A 137 5.72 -9.19 13.44
N VAL A 138 5.31 -9.18 14.71
CA VAL A 138 5.18 -10.40 15.53
C VAL A 138 4.14 -11.35 14.95
N ALA A 139 2.98 -10.81 14.53
CA ALA A 139 1.91 -11.60 13.92
C ALA A 139 2.35 -12.22 12.58
N ALA A 140 3.05 -11.47 11.72
CA ALA A 140 3.59 -12.02 10.47
C ALA A 140 4.60 -13.13 10.74
N LEU A 141 5.50 -12.94 11.71
CA LEU A 141 6.49 -13.95 12.10
C LEU A 141 5.83 -15.22 12.66
N PHE A 142 4.83 -15.05 13.53
CA PHE A 142 4.05 -16.16 14.08
C PHE A 142 3.32 -16.95 12.99
N LEU A 143 2.70 -16.27 12.01
CA LEU A 143 2.04 -16.91 10.87
C LEU A 143 3.03 -17.69 10.00
N ILE A 144 4.24 -17.17 9.77
CA ILE A 144 5.28 -17.90 9.03
C ILE A 144 5.70 -19.16 9.80
N ILE A 145 5.92 -19.06 11.12
CA ILE A 145 6.30 -20.22 11.95
C ILE A 145 5.21 -21.28 11.94
N ILE A 146 3.95 -20.90 12.17
CA ILE A 146 2.81 -21.83 12.13
C ILE A 146 2.69 -22.47 10.74
N GLY A 147 2.75 -21.67 9.68
CA GLY A 147 2.70 -22.18 8.31
C GLY A 147 3.81 -23.19 8.03
N ALA A 148 5.02 -22.92 8.52
CA ALA A 148 6.16 -23.82 8.40
C ALA A 148 6.01 -25.09 9.23
N ILE A 149 5.44 -25.04 10.44
CA ILE A 149 5.22 -26.23 11.27
C ILE A 149 4.14 -27.11 10.64
N PHE A 150 2.93 -26.58 10.42
CA PHE A 150 1.81 -27.38 9.91
C PHE A 150 2.01 -27.80 8.46
N GLY A 151 2.46 -26.87 7.61
CA GLY A 151 2.71 -27.17 6.20
C GLY A 151 3.98 -27.98 5.99
N GLY A 152 5.03 -27.74 6.78
CA GLY A 152 6.29 -28.48 6.70
C GLY A 152 6.16 -29.93 7.17
N ASP A 153 5.38 -30.19 8.23
CA ASP A 153 5.12 -31.55 8.68
C ASP A 153 4.41 -32.38 7.60
N LEU A 154 3.36 -31.82 7.00
CA LEU A 154 2.64 -32.43 5.87
C LEU A 154 3.51 -32.58 4.62
N PHE A 155 4.45 -31.66 4.40
CA PHE A 155 5.39 -31.70 3.28
C PHE A 155 6.42 -32.83 3.42
N VAL A 156 6.96 -33.04 4.62
CA VAL A 156 8.01 -34.03 4.89
C VAL A 156 7.43 -35.45 5.05
N GLN A 157 6.28 -35.57 5.72
CA GLN A 157 5.68 -36.88 6.05
C GLN A 157 4.64 -37.35 5.02
N GLY A 158 4.15 -36.46 4.16
CA GLY A 158 3.05 -36.75 3.25
C GLY A 158 3.43 -37.63 2.06
N THR A 159 2.49 -38.50 1.64
CA THR A 159 2.47 -39.04 0.27
C THR A 159 2.18 -37.91 -0.73
N GLY A 160 2.18 -38.17 -2.05
CA GLY A 160 2.08 -37.11 -3.08
C GLY A 160 0.97 -36.06 -2.87
N VAL A 161 -0.18 -36.43 -2.30
CA VAL A 161 -1.26 -35.48 -1.95
C VAL A 161 -0.91 -34.63 -0.72
N GLY A 162 -0.30 -35.23 0.32
CA GLY A 162 0.15 -34.52 1.52
C GLY A 162 1.27 -33.51 1.23
N PHE A 163 2.17 -33.84 0.30
CA PHE A 163 3.19 -32.92 -0.21
C PHE A 163 2.57 -31.64 -0.79
N VAL A 164 1.59 -31.80 -1.69
CA VAL A 164 0.90 -30.67 -2.33
C VAL A 164 0.10 -29.86 -1.31
N ALA A 165 -0.59 -30.54 -0.38
CA ALA A 165 -1.32 -29.89 0.70
C ALA A 165 -0.40 -29.09 1.64
N GLY A 166 0.77 -29.63 1.98
CA GLY A 166 1.78 -28.96 2.80
C GLY A 166 2.31 -27.67 2.15
N LEU A 167 2.70 -27.74 0.87
CA LEU A 167 3.09 -26.55 0.10
C LEU A 167 1.97 -25.50 0.04
N PHE A 168 0.73 -25.97 -0.14
CA PHE A 168 -0.42 -25.08 -0.21
C PHE A 168 -0.64 -24.33 1.11
N ILE A 169 -0.58 -25.03 2.24
CA ILE A 169 -0.68 -24.45 3.58
C ILE A 169 0.45 -23.44 3.81
N MET A 170 1.70 -23.79 3.49
CA MET A 170 2.84 -22.87 3.63
C MET A 170 2.64 -21.59 2.79
N ALA A 171 2.19 -21.73 1.54
CA ALA A 171 1.92 -20.60 0.65
C ALA A 171 0.82 -19.70 1.22
N LEU A 172 -0.28 -20.28 1.71
CA LEU A 172 -1.41 -19.53 2.25
C LEU A 172 -1.03 -18.75 3.51
N PHE A 173 -0.26 -19.37 4.43
CA PHE A 173 0.25 -18.69 5.61
C PHE A 173 1.28 -17.61 5.26
N THR A 174 2.11 -17.82 4.24
CA THR A 174 3.08 -16.81 3.78
C THR A 174 2.38 -15.60 3.17
N ILE A 175 1.36 -15.80 2.34
CA ILE A 175 0.55 -14.72 1.77
C ILE A 175 -0.17 -13.95 2.88
N THR A 176 -0.77 -14.66 3.84
CA THR A 176 -1.45 -14.05 4.98
C THR A 176 -0.46 -13.25 5.84
N ALA A 177 0.72 -13.79 6.11
CA ALA A 177 1.79 -13.11 6.82
C ALA A 177 2.26 -11.85 6.09
N ALA A 178 2.36 -11.88 4.74
CA ALA A 178 2.69 -10.70 3.96
C ALA A 178 1.62 -9.60 4.13
N ILE A 179 0.33 -9.95 4.09
CA ILE A 179 -0.78 -9.00 4.27
C ILE A 179 -0.76 -8.41 5.68
N VAL A 180 -0.69 -9.25 6.71
CA VAL A 180 -0.65 -8.83 8.12
C VAL A 180 0.62 -8.02 8.42
N GLY A 181 1.74 -8.35 7.79
CA GLY A 181 3.03 -7.65 7.88
C GLY A 181 3.10 -6.33 7.10
N SER A 182 2.01 -5.85 6.51
CA SER A 182 2.00 -4.63 5.70
C SER A 182 2.35 -3.38 6.49
N ASP A 183 1.91 -3.26 7.74
CA ASP A 183 2.24 -2.13 8.62
C ASP A 183 3.74 -2.12 8.98
N PHE A 184 4.35 -3.27 9.19
CA PHE A 184 5.81 -3.35 9.38
C PHE A 184 6.59 -2.92 8.11
N ARG A 185 6.07 -3.25 6.92
CA ARG A 185 6.64 -2.74 5.66
C ARG A 185 6.51 -1.22 5.55
N THR A 186 5.41 -0.64 6.02
CA THR A 186 5.24 0.82 6.15
C THR A 186 6.30 1.43 7.05
N TYR A 187 6.59 0.81 8.20
CA TYR A 187 7.66 1.23 9.09
C TYR A 187 9.03 1.24 8.39
N ASN A 188 9.39 0.17 7.66
CA ASN A 188 10.67 0.10 6.95
C ASN A 188 10.80 1.17 5.85
N THR A 189 9.73 1.41 5.09
CA THR A 189 9.71 2.53 4.13
C THR A 189 9.88 3.86 4.85
N LEU A 190 9.15 4.11 5.94
CA LEU A 190 9.25 5.36 6.69
C LEU A 190 10.66 5.55 7.28
N LYS A 191 11.28 4.49 7.80
CA LYS A 191 12.66 4.53 8.31
C LYS A 191 13.66 4.92 7.23
N ARG A 192 13.57 4.29 6.05
CA ARG A 192 14.44 4.56 4.90
C ARG A 192 14.30 6.00 4.41
N VAL A 193 13.06 6.49 4.24
CA VAL A 193 12.81 7.87 3.84
C VAL A 193 13.31 8.85 4.90
N ARG A 194 13.09 8.56 6.20
CA ARG A 194 13.64 9.36 7.29
C ARG A 194 15.16 9.47 7.23
N LEU A 195 15.87 8.36 7.02
CA LEU A 195 17.33 8.37 6.93
C LEU A 195 17.81 9.25 5.77
N SER A 196 17.22 9.09 4.59
CA SER A 196 17.55 9.91 3.42
C SER A 196 17.29 11.42 3.66
N LEU A 197 16.20 11.76 4.36
CA LEU A 197 15.89 13.15 4.69
C LEU A 197 16.78 13.71 5.81
N LEU A 198 17.23 12.87 6.75
CA LEU A 198 18.21 13.27 7.78
C LEU A 198 19.56 13.61 7.17
N GLU A 199 20.06 12.77 6.26
CA GLU A 199 21.32 13.01 5.54
C GLU A 199 21.30 14.34 4.79
N LYS A 200 20.13 14.78 4.33
CA LYS A 200 19.91 16.05 3.63
C LYS A 200 19.55 17.22 4.54
N GLY A 201 19.43 17.02 5.86
CA GLY A 201 19.06 18.09 6.82
C GLY A 201 17.62 18.61 6.70
N LEU A 202 16.72 17.83 6.06
CA LEU A 202 15.35 18.23 5.74
C LEU A 202 14.32 17.81 6.81
N ILE A 203 14.76 17.28 7.95
CA ILE A 203 13.86 16.86 9.04
C ILE A 203 13.74 17.95 10.10
N ALA A 204 12.51 18.23 10.51
CA ALA A 204 12.22 19.17 11.59
C ALA A 204 12.45 18.57 12.99
N ASN A 205 12.24 17.26 13.14
CA ASN A 205 12.28 16.52 14.40
C ASN A 205 13.30 15.38 14.38
N GLU A 206 14.58 15.72 14.37
CA GLU A 206 15.68 14.74 14.28
C GLU A 206 15.67 13.72 15.42
N GLN A 207 15.24 14.13 16.62
CA GLN A 207 15.23 13.28 17.82
C GLN A 207 14.06 12.27 17.87
N THR A 208 13.10 12.35 16.95
CA THR A 208 11.91 11.48 17.00
C THR A 208 12.27 10.04 16.64
N LYS A 209 12.10 9.16 17.63
CA LYS A 209 12.22 7.70 17.46
C LYS A 209 10.95 7.16 16.81
N ILE A 210 11.08 6.62 15.59
CA ILE A 210 9.99 5.90 14.89
C ILE A 210 9.63 4.62 15.66
N MET A 211 10.61 3.94 16.27
CA MET A 211 10.39 2.75 17.11
C MET A 211 11.29 2.79 18.34
N TRP A 212 10.82 2.23 19.46
CA TRP A 212 11.53 2.26 20.76
C TRP A 212 12.79 1.40 20.78
N PHE A 213 12.81 0.31 20.01
CA PHE A 213 13.78 -0.78 20.13
C PHE A 213 14.91 -0.79 19.08
N PHE A 214 14.82 -0.02 17.99
CA PHE A 214 15.85 -0.05 16.95
C PHE A 214 16.78 1.17 17.02
N PRO A 215 18.11 0.96 17.16
CA PRO A 215 19.08 2.04 17.25
C PRO A 215 19.19 2.83 15.93
N HIS A 216 19.52 4.12 16.06
CA HIS A 216 19.93 4.99 14.95
C HIS A 216 21.32 4.60 14.48
N LYS A 217 21.40 3.65 13.56
CA LYS A 217 22.51 3.53 12.63
C LYS A 217 21.94 3.25 11.25
#